data_AF-A0AAX6BD98-F1
#
_entry.id   AF-A0AAX6BD98-F1
#
_cell.length_a   1.000
_cell.length_b   1.000
_cell.length_c   1.000
_cell.angle_alpha   90.00
_cell.angle_beta   90.00
_cell.angle_gamma   90.00
#
_symmetry.space_group_name_H-M   'P 1'
#
loop_
_entity.id
_entity.type
_entity.pdbx_description
1 polymer ?
#
loop_
_entity_poly.entity_id
_entity_poly.type
_entity_poly.pdbx_seq_one_letter_code
_entity_poly.pdbx_strand_id
1 'polypeptide(L)'
;MFVSEASATTEILVRLPKNLVSELDLMVKQENGNRSDFIHQATKLYLRERKKRHIRESMRRGYMEMAKINLNIASEAFLAEYEADHTVDRLVSGG
;
A
#
# COMPACT_ATOMS: atom_id res chain seq x y z
N MET A 1 -26.46 -4.95 -28.39
CA MET A 1 -26.84 -4.76 -26.98
C MET A 1 -25.98 -3.61 -26.46
N PHE A 2 -26.53 -2.40 -26.40
CA PHE A 2 -25.82 -1.24 -25.88
C PHE A 2 -25.79 -1.35 -24.36
N VAL A 3 -24.63 -1.68 -23.79
CA VAL A 3 -24.41 -1.52 -22.36
C VAL A 3 -24.30 -0.02 -22.14
N SER A 4 -25.35 0.59 -21.60
CA SER A 4 -25.28 1.97 -21.14
C SER A 4 -24.18 2.05 -20.10
N GLU A 5 -23.19 2.89 -20.34
CA GLU A 5 -22.18 3.26 -19.36
C GLU A 5 -22.92 3.75 -18.11
N ALA A 6 -22.93 2.91 -17.05
CA ALA A 6 -23.51 3.30 -15.78
C ALA A 6 -22.78 4.56 -15.31
N SER A 7 -23.54 5.60 -14.94
CA SER A 7 -23.04 6.89 -14.46
C SER A 7 -21.74 6.74 -13.65
N ALA A 8 -20.68 7.43 -14.06
CA ALA A 8 -19.35 7.36 -13.43
C ALA A 8 -19.32 7.81 -11.95
N THR A 9 -20.44 8.26 -11.41
CA THR A 9 -20.59 8.74 -10.04
C THR A 9 -21.89 8.23 -9.41
N THR A 10 -21.85 7.98 -8.10
CA THR A 10 -23.01 7.57 -7.30
C THR A 10 -23.15 8.54 -6.13
N GLU A 11 -24.35 9.07 -5.92
CA GLU A 11 -24.66 9.91 -4.76
C GLU A 11 -24.98 9.05 -3.54
N ILE A 12 -24.52 9.49 -2.37
CA ILE A 12 -24.80 8.85 -1.09
C ILE A 12 -25.25 9.90 -0.06
N LEU A 13 -26.21 9.54 0.79
CA LEU A 13 -26.61 10.36 1.93
C LEU A 13 -25.88 9.87 3.18
N VAL A 14 -25.16 10.77 3.85
CA VAL A 14 -24.46 10.47 5.11
C VAL A 14 -24.95 11.36 6.24
N ARG A 15 -24.99 10.81 7.46
CA ARG A 15 -25.27 11.56 8.69
C ARG A 15 -23.97 11.74 9.46
N LEU A 16 -23.58 12.98 9.69
CA LEU A 16 -22.37 13.33 10.42
C LEU A 16 -22.71 14.14 11.68
N PRO A 17 -21.91 14.02 12.75
CA PRO A 17 -22.02 14.88 13.92
C PRO A 17 -21.92 16.37 13.55
N LYS A 18 -22.74 17.23 14.17
CA LYS A 18 -22.76 18.67 13.86
C LYS A 18 -21.39 19.33 14.02
N ASN A 19 -20.66 18.97 15.08
CA ASN A 19 -19.32 19.49 15.33
C ASN A 19 -18.34 19.15 14.21
N LEU A 20 -18.41 17.94 13.65
CA LEU A 20 -17.56 17.52 12.54
C LEU A 20 -17.88 18.29 11.26
N VAL A 21 -19.17 18.53 10.98
CA VAL A 21 -19.59 19.36 9.83
C VAL A 21 -19.10 20.80 10.00
N SER A 22 -19.19 21.36 11.22
CA SER A 22 -18.68 22.71 11.50
C SER A 22 -17.17 22.82 11.32
N GLU A 23 -16.40 21.82 11.75
CA GLU A 23 -14.95 21.78 11.54
C GLU A 23 -14.60 21.68 10.05
N LEU A 24 -15.28 20.80 9.31
CA LEU A 24 -15.15 20.69 7.86
C LEU A 24 -15.44 22.03 7.17
N ASP A 25 -16.48 22.75 7.58
CA ASP A 25 -16.83 24.05 7.01
C ASP A 25 -15.75 25.11 7.20
N LEU A 26 -15.06 25.09 8.34
CA LEU A 26 -13.95 26.00 8.59
C LEU A 26 -12.78 25.71 7.64
N MET A 27 -12.44 24.43 7.44
CA MET A 27 -11.37 24.02 6.52
C MET A 27 -11.70 24.37 5.07
N VAL A 28 -12.92 24.03 4.63
CA VAL A 28 -13.39 24.33 3.27
C VAL A 28 -13.38 25.84 2.99
N LYS A 29 -13.73 26.68 3.98
CA LYS A 29 -13.65 28.14 3.86
C LYS A 29 -12.21 28.64 3.76
N GLN A 30 -11.29 28.09 4.56
CA GLN A 30 -9.87 28.49 4.52
C GLN A 30 -9.22 28.17 3.18
N GLU A 31 -9.57 27.03 2.58
CA GLU A 31 -9.03 26.56 1.30
C GLU A 31 -9.82 27.06 0.08
N ASN A 32 -10.86 27.87 0.31
CA ASN A 32 -11.78 28.38 -0.72
C ASN A 32 -12.35 27.24 -1.62
N GLY A 33 -12.66 26.09 -1.01
CA GLY A 33 -13.07 24.86 -1.67
C GLY A 33 -14.57 24.55 -1.53
N ASN A 34 -14.96 23.31 -1.83
CA ASN A 34 -16.32 22.81 -1.63
C ASN A 34 -16.33 21.55 -0.72
N ARG A 35 -17.47 21.30 -0.04
CA ARG A 35 -17.63 20.16 0.88
C ARG A 35 -17.53 18.80 0.17
N SER A 36 -18.07 18.70 -1.04
CA SER A 36 -18.09 17.44 -1.81
C SER A 36 -16.68 16.98 -2.17
N ASP A 37 -15.85 17.90 -2.67
CA ASP A 37 -14.46 17.66 -3.03
C ASP A 37 -13.64 17.30 -1.80
N PHE A 38 -13.85 18.01 -0.69
CA PHE A 38 -13.19 17.70 0.58
C PHE A 38 -13.55 16.27 1.04
N ILE A 39 -14.83 15.91 1.05
CA ILE A 39 -15.30 14.57 1.45
C ILE A 39 -14.77 13.51 0.48
N HIS A 40 -14.75 13.79 -0.82
CA HIS A 40 -14.24 12.89 -1.85
C HIS A 40 -12.74 12.63 -1.69
N GLN A 41 -11.95 13.69 -1.46
CA GLN A 41 -10.51 13.59 -1.21
C GLN A 41 -10.22 12.83 0.08
N ALA A 42 -10.93 13.16 1.17
CA ALA A 42 -10.80 12.46 2.44
C ALA A 42 -11.13 10.97 2.30
N THR A 43 -12.18 10.64 1.56
CA THR A 43 -12.59 9.25 1.27
C THR A 43 -11.53 8.51 0.46
N LYS A 44 -11.02 9.11 -0.61
CA LYS A 44 -9.92 8.55 -1.43
C LYS A 44 -8.68 8.29 -0.59
N LEU A 45 -8.29 9.26 0.25
CA LEU A 45 -7.13 9.14 1.13
C LEU A 45 -7.32 7.98 2.13
N TYR A 46 -8.47 7.91 2.79
CA TYR A 46 -8.79 6.85 3.75
C TYR A 46 -8.72 5.46 3.11
N LEU A 47 -9.33 5.28 1.92
CA LEU A 47 -9.29 4.01 1.19
C LEU A 47 -7.86 3.62 0.79
N ARG A 48 -7.06 4.58 0.30
CA ARG A 48 -5.66 4.35 -0.07
C ARG A 48 -4.83 3.87 1.13
N GLU A 49 -4.91 4.56 2.25
CA GLU A 49 -4.15 4.20 3.45
C GLU A 49 -4.59 2.85 4.03
N ARG A 50 -5.90 2.55 3.98
CA ARG A 50 -6.40 1.25 4.42
C ARG A 50 -5.92 0.11 3.52
N LYS A 51 -5.90 0.29 2.20
CA LYS A 51 -5.33 -0.68 1.26
C LYS A 51 -3.84 -0.90 1.51
N LYS A 52 -3.08 0.19 1.71
CA LYS A 52 -1.64 0.13 2.03
C LYS A 52 -1.37 -0.66 3.30
N ARG A 53 -2.17 -0.46 4.35
CA ARG A 53 -2.07 -1.22 5.60
C ARG A 53 -2.34 -2.71 5.36
N HIS A 54 -3.42 -3.04 4.65
CA HIS A 54 -3.75 -4.43 4.34
C HIS A 54 -2.65 -5.14 3.55
N ILE A 55 -2.05 -4.48 2.55
CA ILE A 55 -0.94 -5.06 1.78
C ILE A 55 0.25 -5.36 2.71
N ARG A 56 0.65 -4.41 3.56
CA ARG A 56 1.76 -4.61 4.51
C ARG A 56 1.51 -5.76 5.49
N GLU A 57 0.29 -5.85 6.03
CA GLU A 57 -0.08 -6.93 6.96
C GLU A 57 -0.08 -8.29 6.26
N SER A 58 -0.60 -8.37 5.04
CA SER A 58 -0.58 -9.60 4.24
C SER A 58 0.84 -10.01 3.86
N MET A 59 1.70 -9.07 3.47
CA MET A 59 3.12 -9.36 3.21
C MET A 59 3.81 -9.91 4.47
N ARG A 60 3.61 -9.24 5.62
CA ARG A 60 4.19 -9.69 6.90
C ARG A 60 3.75 -11.11 7.24
N ARG A 61 2.47 -11.44 7.07
CA ARG A 61 1.95 -12.80 7.31
C ARG A 61 2.59 -13.81 6.37
N GLY A 62 2.60 -13.53 5.06
CA GLY A 62 3.23 -14.43 4.09
C GLY A 62 4.71 -14.71 4.40
N TYR A 63 5.47 -13.68 4.81
CA TYR A 63 6.86 -13.87 5.22
C TYR A 63 7.02 -14.74 6.47
N MET A 64 6.14 -14.58 7.47
CA MET A 64 6.17 -15.44 8.66
C MET A 64 5.78 -16.88 8.34
N GLU A 65 4.74 -17.08 7.52
CA GLU A 65 4.29 -18.40 7.09
C GLU A 65 5.39 -19.14 6.32
N MET A 66 6.13 -18.42 5.48
CA MET A 66 7.23 -18.98 4.69
C MET A 66 8.58 -18.98 5.40
N ALA A 67 8.68 -18.47 6.65
CA ALA A 67 9.96 -18.23 7.32
C ALA A 67 10.85 -19.47 7.37
N LYS A 68 10.27 -20.65 7.66
CA LYS A 68 11.01 -21.92 7.71
C LYS A 68 11.52 -22.34 6.34
N ILE A 69 10.71 -22.21 5.30
CA ILE A 69 11.09 -22.58 3.92
C ILE A 69 12.20 -21.64 3.43
N ASN A 70 12.01 -20.33 3.60
CA ASN A 70 13.00 -19.32 3.23
C ASN A 70 14.34 -19.54 3.94
N LEU A 71 14.31 -19.89 5.24
CA LEU A 71 15.52 -20.20 5.99
C LEU A 71 16.24 -21.44 5.46
N ASN A 72 15.50 -22.51 5.15
CA ASN A 72 16.09 -23.73 4.60
C ASN A 72 16.77 -23.47 3.26
N ILE A 73 16.08 -22.79 2.34
CA ILE A 73 16.62 -22.44 1.01
C ILE A 73 17.88 -21.58 1.15
N ALA A 74 17.85 -20.56 2.01
CA ALA A 74 19.02 -19.72 2.27
C ALA A 74 20.20 -20.52 2.84
N SER A 75 19.93 -21.48 3.72
CA SER A 75 20.97 -22.34 4.30
C SER A 75 21.57 -23.29 3.27
N GLU A 76 20.75 -23.86 2.38
CA GLU A 76 21.21 -24.73 1.28
C GLU A 76 22.06 -23.96 0.25
N ALA A 77 21.71 -22.71 -0.04
CA ALA A 77 22.43 -21.86 -0.99
C ALA A 77 23.77 -21.32 -0.46
N PHE A 78 23.97 -21.30 0.87
CA PHE A 78 25.10 -20.63 1.52
C PHE A 78 26.48 -21.07 1.02
N LEU A 79 26.70 -22.38 0.86
CA LEU A 79 27.98 -22.91 0.40
C LEU A 79 28.26 -22.53 -1.07
N ALA A 80 27.23 -22.57 -1.91
CA ALA A 80 27.35 -22.21 -3.32
C ALA A 80 27.64 -20.71 -3.49
N GLU A 81 27.03 -19.85 -2.67
CA GLU A 81 27.33 -18.41 -2.64
C GLU A 81 28.77 -18.13 -2.19
N TYR A 82 29.23 -18.81 -1.12
CA TYR A 82 30.60 -18.68 -0.61
C TYR A 82 31.65 -19.10 -1.66
N GLU A 83 31.47 -20.25 -2.30
CA GLU A 83 32.38 -20.72 -3.36
C GLU A 83 32.40 -19.77 -4.56
N ALA A 84 31.26 -19.21 -4.95
CA ALA A 84 31.17 -18.25 -6.04
C ALA A 84 31.94 -16.95 -5.73
N ASP A 85 31.79 -16.39 -4.53
CA ASP A 85 32.46 -15.16 -4.11
C ASP A 85 33.99 -15.31 -4.12
N HIS A 86 34.50 -16.43 -3.59
CA HIS A 86 35.94 -16.72 -3.59
C HIS A 86 36.52 -17.06 -4.96
N THR A 87 35.71 -17.62 -5.85
CA THR A 87 36.15 -17.90 -7.24
C THR A 87 36.34 -16.61 -8.02
N VAL A 88 35.46 -15.62 -7.82
CA VAL A 88 35.60 -14.28 -8.43
C VAL A 88 36.85 -13.58 -7.92
N ASP A 89 37.11 -13.61 -6.62
CA ASP A 89 38.27 -12.94 -6.01
C ASP A 89 39.61 -13.54 -6.50
N ARG A 90 39.67 -14.87 -6.67
CA ARG A 90 40.83 -15.56 -7.28
C ARG A 90 41.04 -15.22 -8.74
N LEU A 91 39.98 -14.98 -9.51
CA LEU A 91 40.09 -14.62 -10.93
C LEU A 91 40.57 -13.18 -11.14
N VAL A 92 40.25 -12.26 -10.22
CA VAL A 92 40.62 -10.84 -10.32
C VAL A 92 41.99 -10.54 -9.70
N SER A 93 42.45 -11.34 -8.74
CA SER A 93 43.76 -11.15 -8.10
C SER A 93 44.95 -11.59 -8.94
N GLY A 94 44.72 -12.32 -10.03
CA GLY A 94 45.77 -12.98 -10.81
C GLY A 94 46.43 -14.10 -9.99
N GLY A 95 46.21 -15.36 -10.40
CA GLY A 95 46.95 -16.49 -9.83
C GLY A 95 48.45 -16.38 -10.05
#